data_AF-A0A090T4J6-F1
#
_entry.id   AF-A0A090T4J6-F1
#
_cell.length_a   1.000
_cell.length_b   1.000
_cell.length_c   1.000
_cell.angle_alpha   90.00
_cell.angle_beta   90.00
_cell.angle_gamma   90.00
#
_symmetry.space_group_name_H-M   'P 1'
#
loop_
_entity.id
_entity.type
_entity.pdbx_description
1 polymer ?
#
loop_
_entity_poly.entity_id
_entity_poly.type
_entity_poly.pdbx_seq_one_letter_code
_entity_poly.pdbx_strand_id
1 'polypeptide(L)'
;MAFGQLFDEQTLWNEIRCLNGNTTVTLDSERTSVESHQDTPILGNDITRFDDALEAFVEAVREAFNYGSEPMVSLSGGLDSRLILSAATALGKKPTTLTYGSSHSSDYQIAKTLAECAGLRLITGNEFATPTDPSTIQRVADLGNGEVPLHHAHSILDSSLLAQTSGRMLLTGTGAEVARAFYYDRGFPGFSIFGQGMVGHVSLMERAKRYIREEYSKSATPFFSYAPQYKEAMLNDLNQIIERHAHQFYTAARFLDNFYLQNRVVRFVACGQQMLDSHYLRSHPFLNKDALYQIAHLPVRYKLASRFHRKAIQKLSPKLANVRWDKTDQPLSRGLPLSYRYPALTSRLGIENWGKNSTPMYNYNELAKHLSRGTIERSLRQMNCLNNINDDQSWQRVQQHLPTLGFSAVWSQTKPLTAIQSITGA
;
A
#
# COMPACT_ATOMS: atom_id res chain seq x y z
N MET A 1 -12.89 2.75 -8.00
CA MET A 1 -12.30 4.04 -7.57
C MET A 1 -12.74 4.50 -6.19
N ALA A 2 -14.03 4.61 -5.87
CA ALA A 2 -14.47 5.11 -4.55
C ALA A 2 -13.87 4.32 -3.37
N PHE A 3 -13.67 3.01 -3.53
CA PHE A 3 -12.98 2.15 -2.57
C PHE A 3 -11.46 2.39 -2.45
N GLY A 4 -10.92 3.41 -3.11
CA GLY A 4 -9.48 3.74 -3.14
C GLY A 4 -8.66 2.85 -4.08
N GLN A 5 -9.32 1.99 -4.86
CA GLN A 5 -8.73 1.14 -5.90
C GLN A 5 -9.80 0.66 -6.90
N LEU A 6 -9.34 -0.05 -7.93
CA LEU A 6 -10.15 -0.94 -8.77
C LEU A 6 -10.03 -2.40 -8.29
N PHE A 7 -10.94 -3.25 -8.75
CA PHE A 7 -10.98 -4.68 -8.43
C PHE A 7 -10.91 -5.52 -9.70
N ASP A 8 -10.53 -6.79 -9.53
CA ASP A 8 -10.38 -7.76 -10.61
C ASP A 8 -9.55 -7.16 -11.77
N GLU A 9 -9.99 -7.41 -13.01
CA GLU A 9 -9.31 -6.96 -14.22
C GLU A 9 -9.81 -5.61 -14.75
N GLN A 10 -10.59 -4.88 -13.95
CA GLN A 10 -11.16 -3.59 -14.36
C GLN A 10 -10.05 -2.56 -14.59
N THR A 11 -10.24 -1.69 -15.56
CA THR A 11 -9.47 -0.45 -15.70
C THR A 11 -10.42 0.73 -15.78
N LEU A 12 -9.88 1.94 -15.85
CA LEU A 12 -10.67 3.15 -16.12
C LEU A 12 -11.10 3.27 -17.59
N TRP A 13 -10.72 2.31 -18.44
CA TRP A 13 -10.97 2.30 -19.86
C TRP A 13 -11.85 1.10 -20.24
N ASN A 14 -12.96 1.35 -20.93
CA ASN A 14 -13.97 0.31 -21.21
C ASN A 14 -13.43 -0.89 -22.01
N GLU A 15 -12.45 -0.67 -22.87
CA GLU A 15 -11.91 -1.67 -23.79
C GLU A 15 -10.57 -2.25 -23.32
N ILE A 16 -10.06 -1.81 -22.16
CA ILE A 16 -8.77 -2.25 -21.62
C ILE A 16 -9.02 -3.07 -20.36
N ARG A 17 -8.40 -4.26 -20.30
CA ARG A 17 -8.40 -5.14 -19.12
C ARG A 17 -7.00 -5.21 -18.53
N CYS A 18 -6.93 -5.18 -17.20
CA CYS A 18 -5.69 -5.44 -16.47
C CYS A 18 -5.66 -6.91 -16.07
N LEU A 19 -4.98 -7.73 -16.85
CA LEU A 19 -4.93 -9.18 -16.60
C LEU A 19 -4.26 -9.48 -15.26
N ASN A 20 -4.81 -10.45 -14.53
CA ASN A 20 -4.23 -10.89 -13.27
C ASN A 20 -2.92 -11.66 -13.50
N GLY A 21 -2.08 -11.72 -12.46
CA GLY A 21 -0.91 -12.61 -12.47
C GLY A 21 -1.34 -14.08 -12.62
N ASN A 22 -0.45 -14.91 -13.16
CA ASN A 22 -0.71 -16.31 -13.51
C ASN A 22 -1.80 -16.48 -14.60
N THR A 23 -1.80 -15.59 -15.58
CA THR A 23 -2.67 -15.63 -16.77
C THR A 23 -1.80 -15.87 -18.00
N THR A 24 -2.21 -16.81 -18.86
CA THR A 24 -1.60 -17.07 -20.16
C THR A 24 -2.46 -16.44 -21.25
N VAL A 25 -1.84 -15.64 -22.12
CA VAL A 25 -2.49 -15.07 -23.30
C VAL A 25 -1.91 -15.74 -24.53
N THR A 26 -2.77 -16.36 -25.34
CA THR A 26 -2.40 -16.90 -26.65
C THR A 26 -3.00 -16.00 -27.72
N LEU A 27 -2.14 -15.50 -28.60
CA LEU A 27 -2.50 -14.68 -29.75
C LEU A 27 -2.07 -15.42 -31.01
N ASP A 28 -3.03 -15.79 -31.85
CA ASP A 28 -2.77 -16.29 -33.21
C ASP A 28 -3.54 -15.46 -34.25
N SER A 29 -3.39 -15.81 -35.54
CA SER A 29 -3.99 -15.04 -36.64
C SER A 29 -5.53 -15.08 -36.67
N GLU A 30 -6.15 -16.02 -35.96
CA GLU A 30 -7.58 -16.28 -35.99
C GLU A 30 -8.25 -16.07 -34.61
N ARG A 31 -7.48 -16.15 -33.53
CA ARG A 31 -8.00 -16.20 -32.17
C ARG A 31 -7.07 -15.56 -31.14
N THR A 32 -7.71 -14.82 -30.23
CA THR A 32 -7.16 -14.48 -28.93
C THR A 32 -7.80 -15.39 -27.88
N SER A 33 -7.00 -16.12 -27.11
CA SER A 33 -7.47 -16.84 -25.92
C SER A 33 -6.74 -16.35 -24.67
N VAL A 34 -7.50 -16.24 -23.58
CA VAL A 34 -6.99 -15.83 -22.27
C VAL A 34 -7.37 -16.92 -21.29
N GLU A 35 -6.37 -17.57 -20.70
CA GLU A 35 -6.55 -18.62 -19.70
C GLU A 35 -5.98 -18.13 -18.37
N SER A 36 -6.83 -18.03 -17.35
CA SER A 36 -6.40 -17.70 -15.99
C SER A 36 -6.22 -18.99 -15.20
N HIS A 37 -5.07 -19.15 -14.56
CA HIS A 37 -4.77 -20.33 -13.75
C HIS A 37 -4.93 -20.03 -12.23
N GLN A 38 -5.78 -19.07 -11.86
CA GLN A 38 -5.98 -18.59 -10.48
C GLN A 38 -6.94 -19.43 -9.62
N ASP A 39 -6.94 -20.76 -9.76
CA ASP A 39 -7.87 -21.60 -8.98
C ASP A 39 -7.35 -21.99 -7.58
N THR A 40 -6.10 -21.63 -7.24
CA THR A 40 -5.50 -21.99 -5.95
C THR A 40 -5.18 -20.76 -5.10
N PRO A 41 -5.57 -20.72 -3.80
CA PRO A 41 -5.16 -19.64 -2.91
C PRO A 41 -3.63 -19.54 -2.85
N ILE A 42 -3.11 -18.30 -2.79
CA ILE A 42 -1.66 -18.04 -2.73
C ILE A 42 -1.06 -18.67 -1.46
N LEU A 43 -1.83 -18.69 -0.37
CA LEU A 43 -1.43 -19.29 0.90
C LEU A 43 -2.28 -20.52 1.19
N GLY A 44 -1.61 -21.58 1.64
CA GLY A 44 -2.23 -22.78 2.17
C GLY A 44 -2.59 -22.65 3.65
N ASN A 45 -2.69 -23.80 4.29
CA ASN A 45 -3.03 -23.91 5.72
C ASN A 45 -1.85 -24.36 6.58
N ASP A 46 -0.63 -24.23 6.04
CA ASP A 46 0.60 -24.60 6.72
C ASP A 46 0.93 -23.65 7.88
N ILE A 47 1.84 -24.10 8.73
CA ILE A 47 2.36 -23.32 9.86
C ILE A 47 3.87 -23.35 9.81
N THR A 48 4.48 -22.18 9.95
CA THR A 48 5.94 -22.01 9.90
C THR A 48 6.49 -21.49 11.22
N ARG A 49 7.80 -21.69 11.45
CA ARG A 49 8.47 -21.18 12.65
C ARG A 49 9.00 -19.76 12.40
N PHE A 50 9.20 -19.05 13.49
CA PHE A 50 9.78 -17.70 13.45
C PHE A 50 11.16 -17.67 12.77
N ASP A 51 12.02 -18.67 13.06
CA ASP A 51 13.38 -18.70 12.52
C ASP A 51 13.38 -19.01 11.02
N ASP A 52 12.55 -19.96 10.56
CA ASP A 52 12.39 -20.27 9.13
C ASP A 52 11.92 -19.04 8.32
N ALA A 53 10.95 -18.29 8.85
CA ALA A 53 10.48 -17.05 8.22
C ALA A 53 11.52 -15.93 8.24
N LEU A 54 12.35 -15.85 9.29
CA LEU A 54 13.44 -14.89 9.36
C LEU A 54 14.54 -15.25 8.37
N GLU A 55 14.92 -16.52 8.29
CA GLU A 55 15.94 -17.03 7.37
C GLU A 55 15.54 -16.82 5.91
N ALA A 56 14.31 -17.22 5.54
CA ALA A 56 13.79 -16.99 4.19
C ALA A 56 13.74 -15.50 3.83
N PHE A 57 13.38 -14.62 4.77
CA PHE A 57 13.41 -13.18 4.54
C PHE A 57 14.83 -12.63 4.37
N VAL A 58 15.79 -13.08 5.18
CA VAL A 58 17.20 -12.69 5.05
C VAL A 58 17.75 -13.15 3.70
N GLU A 59 17.39 -14.35 3.25
CA GLU A 59 17.81 -14.87 1.96
C GLU A 59 17.19 -14.08 0.80
N ALA A 60 15.91 -13.73 0.87
CA ALA A 60 15.27 -12.84 -0.11
C ALA A 60 15.97 -11.47 -0.20
N VAL A 61 16.46 -10.92 0.92
CA VAL A 61 17.29 -9.71 0.91
C VAL A 61 18.66 -9.99 0.29
N ARG A 62 19.30 -11.14 0.58
CA ARG A 62 20.57 -11.52 -0.04
C ARG A 62 20.46 -11.58 -1.57
N GLU A 63 19.45 -12.28 -2.06
CA GLU A 63 19.15 -12.42 -3.49
C GLU A 63 18.95 -11.05 -4.14
N ALA A 64 18.11 -10.19 -3.53
CA ALA A 64 17.88 -8.84 -4.02
C ALA A 64 19.18 -8.04 -4.19
N PHE A 65 20.18 -8.23 -3.33
CA PHE A 65 21.48 -7.57 -3.46
C PHE A 65 22.41 -8.18 -4.52
N ASN A 66 22.10 -9.36 -5.05
CA ASN A 66 22.93 -10.05 -6.06
C ASN A 66 22.48 -9.76 -7.50
N TYR A 67 21.21 -9.39 -7.72
CA TYR A 67 20.66 -9.20 -9.07
C TYR A 67 20.83 -7.79 -9.67
N GLY A 68 21.24 -6.80 -8.87
CA GLY A 68 21.26 -5.39 -9.30
C GLY A 68 22.60 -4.69 -9.11
N SER A 69 22.90 -3.74 -10.01
CA SER A 69 23.96 -2.77 -9.79
C SER A 69 23.56 -1.77 -8.69
N GLU A 70 24.43 -1.61 -7.71
CA GLU A 70 24.31 -0.62 -6.63
C GLU A 70 22.96 -0.58 -5.90
N PRO A 71 22.55 -1.70 -5.25
CA PRO A 71 21.27 -1.78 -4.56
C PRO A 71 21.09 -0.68 -3.51
N MET A 72 19.90 -0.10 -3.53
CA MET A 72 19.45 0.92 -2.61
C MET A 72 18.31 0.42 -1.73
N VAL A 73 18.19 0.98 -0.53
CA VAL A 73 17.04 0.73 0.35
C VAL A 73 16.29 2.05 0.58
N SER A 74 15.00 2.08 0.27
CA SER A 74 14.14 3.20 0.67
C SER A 74 13.85 3.11 2.16
N LEU A 75 14.29 4.09 2.93
CA LEU A 75 14.07 4.20 4.37
C LEU A 75 12.86 5.09 4.69
N SER A 76 12.21 4.78 5.81
CA SER A 76 11.13 5.57 6.39
C SER A 76 11.13 5.39 7.91
N GLY A 77 10.18 6.00 8.61
CA GLY A 77 9.98 5.80 10.04
C GLY A 77 9.44 4.40 10.41
N GLY A 78 9.00 3.63 9.42
CA GLY A 78 8.32 2.34 9.58
C GLY A 78 9.22 1.16 9.91
N LEU A 79 8.59 0.00 10.08
CA LEU A 79 9.26 -1.26 10.40
C LEU A 79 9.76 -2.01 9.17
N ASP A 80 9.09 -1.85 8.03
CA ASP A 80 9.30 -2.69 6.85
C ASP A 80 10.66 -2.39 6.21
N SER A 81 10.92 -1.11 5.92
CA SER A 81 12.23 -0.62 5.44
C SER A 81 13.35 -0.88 6.46
N ARG A 82 13.05 -0.74 7.75
CA ARG A 82 14.00 -1.02 8.84
C ARG A 82 14.37 -2.50 8.92
N LEU A 83 13.45 -3.41 8.65
CA LEU A 83 13.72 -4.84 8.62
C LEU A 83 14.61 -5.21 7.43
N ILE A 84 14.34 -4.65 6.24
CA ILE A 84 15.22 -4.79 5.07
C ILE A 84 16.63 -4.30 5.39
N LEU A 85 16.75 -3.09 5.97
CA LEU A 85 18.04 -2.54 6.37
C LEU A 85 18.75 -3.43 7.40
N SER A 86 18.01 -3.94 8.39
CA SER A 86 18.57 -4.83 9.42
C SER A 86 19.12 -6.12 8.81
N ALA A 87 18.38 -6.75 7.89
CA ALA A 87 18.85 -7.93 7.17
C ALA A 87 20.08 -7.62 6.30
N ALA A 88 20.06 -6.51 5.54
CA ALA A 88 21.19 -6.09 4.71
C ALA A 88 22.46 -5.87 5.55
N THR A 89 22.35 -5.18 6.69
CA THR A 89 23.50 -4.94 7.59
C THR A 89 24.00 -6.22 8.25
N ALA A 90 23.10 -7.14 8.63
CA ALA A 90 23.48 -8.45 9.17
C ALA A 90 24.22 -9.33 8.14
N LEU A 91 23.92 -9.14 6.85
CA LEU A 91 24.63 -9.76 5.72
C LEU A 91 25.95 -9.05 5.37
N GLY A 92 26.37 -8.02 6.13
CA GLY A 92 27.55 -7.21 5.84
C GLY A 92 27.41 -6.30 4.62
N LYS A 93 26.20 -6.13 4.08
CA LYS A 93 25.94 -5.24 2.94
C LYS A 93 25.89 -3.78 3.40
N LYS A 94 26.37 -2.87 2.54
CA LYS A 94 26.37 -1.42 2.77
C LYS A 94 25.62 -0.68 1.66
N PRO A 95 24.28 -0.80 1.58
CA PRO A 95 23.52 -0.13 0.54
C PRO A 95 23.63 1.39 0.66
N THR A 96 23.50 2.09 -0.46
CA THR A 96 23.07 3.48 -0.39
C THR A 96 21.60 3.50 0.04
N THR A 97 21.23 4.44 0.89
CA THR A 97 19.85 4.58 1.36
C THR A 97 19.24 5.83 0.77
N LEU A 98 17.91 5.85 0.63
CA LEU A 98 17.19 7.06 0.26
C LEU A 98 15.96 7.24 1.14
N THR A 99 15.45 8.46 1.24
CA THR A 99 14.16 8.73 1.89
C THR A 99 13.37 9.78 1.11
N TYR A 100 12.06 9.64 1.12
CA TYR A 100 11.13 10.59 0.53
C TYR A 100 10.58 11.52 1.62
N GLY A 101 10.08 12.68 1.20
CA GLY A 101 9.39 13.59 2.11
C GLY A 101 10.22 14.79 2.53
N SER A 102 9.54 15.72 3.21
CA SER A 102 10.18 16.90 3.81
C SER A 102 11.18 16.50 4.88
N SER A 103 12.28 17.25 4.97
CA SER A 103 13.29 17.14 6.02
C SER A 103 12.71 17.33 7.43
N HIS A 104 11.56 17.98 7.57
CA HIS A 104 10.87 18.19 8.85
C HIS A 104 9.95 17.04 9.24
N SER A 105 9.74 16.06 8.36
CA SER A 105 8.85 14.93 8.65
C SER A 105 9.49 13.93 9.62
N SER A 106 8.67 13.27 10.44
CA SER A 106 9.14 12.20 11.34
C SER A 106 9.77 11.04 10.58
N ASP A 107 9.20 10.68 9.42
CA ASP A 107 9.74 9.62 8.57
C ASP A 107 11.15 9.94 8.07
N TYR A 108 11.40 11.18 7.64
CA TYR A 108 12.73 11.63 7.27
C TYR A 108 13.71 11.59 8.45
N GLN A 109 13.33 12.15 9.60
CA GLN A 109 14.21 12.24 10.77
C GLN A 109 14.62 10.84 11.26
N ILE A 110 13.68 9.90 11.29
CA ILE A 110 13.97 8.51 11.67
C ILE A 110 14.82 7.81 10.60
N ALA A 111 14.53 8.00 9.32
CA ALA A 111 15.35 7.45 8.23
C ALA A 111 16.80 7.94 8.30
N LYS A 112 17.01 9.23 8.59
CA LYS A 112 18.32 9.83 8.84
C LYS A 112 19.04 9.17 10.00
N THR A 113 18.38 9.05 11.16
CA THR A 113 18.97 8.35 12.31
C THR A 113 19.28 6.88 12.00
N LEU A 114 18.45 6.18 11.23
CA LEU A 114 18.71 4.79 10.83
C LEU A 114 19.95 4.69 9.94
N ALA A 115 20.11 5.58 8.95
CA ALA A 115 21.26 5.61 8.07
C ALA A 115 22.56 5.95 8.82
N GLU A 116 22.54 6.98 9.67
CA GLU A 116 23.67 7.36 10.53
C GLU A 116 24.06 6.22 11.49
N CYS A 117 23.05 5.58 12.09
CA CYS A 117 23.24 4.44 12.96
C CYS A 117 23.86 3.24 12.21
N ALA A 118 23.50 3.02 10.95
CA ALA A 118 24.11 1.98 10.12
C ALA A 118 25.45 2.39 9.49
N GLY A 119 25.86 3.67 9.60
CA GLY A 119 27.05 4.19 8.92
C GLY A 119 26.90 4.20 7.39
N LEU A 120 25.70 4.48 6.90
CA LEU A 120 25.35 4.45 5.47
C LEU A 120 25.08 5.84 4.91
N ARG A 121 25.33 6.00 3.61
CA ARG A 121 24.95 7.20 2.87
C ARG A 121 23.43 7.27 2.74
N LEU A 122 22.84 8.42 3.07
CA LEU A 122 21.44 8.74 2.79
C LEU A 122 21.36 9.78 1.67
N ILE A 123 20.64 9.47 0.60
CA ILE A 123 20.27 10.40 -0.45
C ILE A 123 18.88 10.96 -0.10
N THR A 124 18.75 12.29 -0.22
CA THR A 124 17.53 13.01 0.08
C THR A 124 17.20 13.94 -1.07
N GLY A 125 15.92 14.26 -1.20
CA GLY A 125 15.45 15.34 -2.05
C GLY A 125 15.96 16.71 -1.61
N ASN A 126 16.05 17.65 -2.54
CA ASN A 126 16.48 19.02 -2.24
C ASN A 126 15.32 19.94 -1.86
N GLU A 127 14.14 19.74 -2.44
CA GLU A 127 12.95 20.56 -2.21
C GLU A 127 11.70 19.73 -2.45
N PHE A 128 10.77 19.71 -1.49
CA PHE A 128 9.43 19.20 -1.76
C PHE A 128 8.72 20.26 -2.61
N ALA A 129 8.83 20.17 -3.93
CA ALA A 129 7.99 20.94 -4.84
C ALA A 129 6.53 20.75 -4.39
N THR A 130 5.76 21.84 -4.35
CA THR A 130 4.35 21.72 -4.00
C THR A 130 3.74 20.70 -4.97
N PRO A 131 3.12 19.60 -4.48
CA PRO A 131 2.65 18.52 -5.35
C PRO A 131 1.59 18.94 -6.37
N THR A 132 1.17 20.20 -6.30
CA THR A 132 0.18 20.86 -7.12
C THR A 132 0.75 21.43 -8.42
N ASP A 133 2.07 21.35 -8.65
CA ASP A 133 2.67 21.76 -9.91
C ASP A 133 2.11 20.91 -11.08
N PRO A 134 1.62 21.55 -12.17
CA PRO A 134 1.02 20.83 -13.30
C PRO A 134 1.92 19.76 -13.92
N SER A 135 3.25 19.98 -13.99
CA SER A 135 4.16 18.99 -14.55
C SER A 135 4.30 17.75 -13.66
N THR A 136 4.24 17.94 -12.34
CA THR A 136 4.20 16.83 -11.38
C THR A 136 2.90 16.05 -11.49
N ILE A 137 1.75 16.74 -11.58
CA ILE A 137 0.45 16.09 -11.74
C ILE A 137 0.41 15.29 -13.05
N GLN A 138 0.88 15.86 -14.17
CA GLN A 138 0.96 15.19 -15.45
C GLN A 138 1.84 13.93 -15.37
N ARG A 139 3.04 14.04 -14.79
CA ARG A 139 3.93 12.88 -14.59
C ARG A 139 3.26 11.76 -13.79
N VAL A 140 2.53 12.11 -12.72
CA VAL A 140 1.79 11.11 -11.93
C VAL A 140 0.66 10.49 -12.76
N ALA A 141 -0.03 11.28 -13.57
CA ALA A 141 -1.07 10.79 -14.46
C ALA A 141 -0.54 9.80 -15.50
N ASP A 142 0.59 10.14 -16.13
CA ASP A 142 1.23 9.33 -17.16
C ASP A 142 1.79 8.02 -16.57
N LEU A 143 2.55 8.11 -15.48
CA LEU A 143 3.17 6.94 -14.84
C LEU A 143 2.15 6.05 -14.11
N GLY A 144 1.08 6.65 -13.58
CA GLY A 144 0.02 5.95 -12.84
C GLY A 144 -1.17 5.53 -13.70
N ASN A 145 -1.14 5.80 -15.01
CA ASN A 145 -2.24 5.56 -15.96
C ASN A 145 -3.61 6.08 -15.49
N GLY A 146 -3.63 7.16 -14.71
CA GLY A 146 -4.84 7.71 -14.11
C GLY A 146 -5.44 6.90 -12.92
N GLU A 147 -4.87 5.75 -12.56
CA GLU A 147 -5.38 4.86 -11.50
C GLU A 147 -4.75 5.11 -10.13
N VAL A 148 -3.64 5.84 -10.08
CA VAL A 148 -2.97 6.22 -8.82
C VAL A 148 -3.29 7.67 -8.49
N PRO A 149 -3.92 7.97 -7.34
CA PRO A 149 -4.20 9.35 -6.96
C PRO A 149 -2.91 10.04 -6.52
N LEU A 150 -2.85 11.36 -6.74
CA LEU A 150 -1.66 12.18 -6.48
C LEU A 150 -0.99 11.92 -5.12
N HIS A 151 -1.78 11.80 -4.05
CA HIS A 151 -1.28 11.61 -2.69
C HIS A 151 -0.65 10.26 -2.39
N HIS A 152 -0.85 9.27 -3.25
CA HIS A 152 -0.14 7.99 -3.17
C HIS A 152 1.15 7.98 -3.98
N ALA A 153 1.42 8.99 -4.80
CA ALA A 153 2.58 9.09 -5.69
C ALA A 153 3.84 9.74 -5.07
N HIS A 154 3.95 9.71 -3.74
CA HIS A 154 5.05 10.32 -2.97
C HIS A 154 6.46 9.96 -3.45
N SER A 155 6.66 8.75 -3.99
CA SER A 155 7.96 8.26 -4.44
C SER A 155 8.47 8.89 -5.74
N ILE A 156 7.58 9.52 -6.52
CA ILE A 156 7.93 10.15 -7.80
C ILE A 156 7.78 11.68 -7.79
N LEU A 157 7.46 12.31 -6.66
CA LEU A 157 7.23 13.76 -6.62
C LEU A 157 8.52 14.56 -6.76
N ASP A 158 9.60 14.09 -6.15
CA ASP A 158 10.86 14.82 -6.14
C ASP A 158 11.72 14.45 -7.36
N SER A 159 11.70 15.33 -8.37
CA SER A 159 12.51 15.16 -9.59
C SER A 159 14.01 15.19 -9.31
N SER A 160 14.46 15.94 -8.31
CA SER A 160 15.88 16.01 -7.93
C SER A 160 16.36 14.70 -7.31
N LEU A 161 15.52 14.06 -6.49
CA LEU A 161 15.80 12.74 -5.94
C LEU A 161 15.84 11.71 -7.07
N LEU A 162 14.82 11.68 -7.94
CA LEU A 162 14.77 10.76 -9.07
C LEU A 162 16.00 10.90 -9.98
N ALA A 163 16.44 12.12 -10.28
CA ALA A 163 17.63 12.36 -11.09
C ALA A 163 18.92 11.80 -10.45
N GLN A 164 19.02 11.81 -9.12
CA GLN A 164 20.18 11.29 -8.38
C GLN A 164 20.19 9.76 -8.25
N THR A 165 19.03 9.10 -8.35
CA THR A 165 18.86 7.69 -7.97
C THR A 165 18.38 6.79 -9.10
N SER A 166 17.94 7.35 -10.23
CA SER A 166 17.42 6.57 -11.37
C SER A 166 18.48 5.61 -11.95
N GLY A 167 18.01 4.51 -12.55
CA GLY A 167 18.84 3.46 -13.15
C GLY A 167 19.39 2.44 -12.16
N ARG A 168 19.09 2.59 -10.86
CA ARG A 168 19.60 1.71 -9.79
C ARG A 168 18.53 0.73 -9.33
N MET A 169 18.98 -0.32 -8.64
CA MET A 169 18.05 -1.22 -7.97
C MET A 169 17.52 -0.61 -6.67
N LEU A 170 16.20 -0.54 -6.51
CA LEU A 170 15.54 -0.03 -5.31
C LEU A 170 14.79 -1.16 -4.59
N LEU A 171 15.17 -1.40 -3.34
CA LEU A 171 14.47 -2.31 -2.44
C LEU A 171 13.46 -1.51 -1.60
N THR A 172 12.20 -1.98 -1.60
CA THR A 172 11.12 -1.36 -0.83
C THR A 172 10.42 -2.39 0.07
N GLY A 173 9.70 -1.89 1.08
CA GLY A 173 8.92 -2.71 2.02
C GLY A 173 7.58 -3.23 1.48
N THR A 174 7.36 -3.18 0.16
CA THR A 174 6.12 -3.59 -0.48
C THR A 174 5.76 -5.03 -0.16
N GLY A 175 4.54 -5.26 0.35
CA GLY A 175 4.02 -6.58 0.71
C GLY A 175 4.20 -6.95 2.19
N ALA A 176 4.94 -6.15 2.96
CA ALA A 176 5.23 -6.42 4.37
C ALA A 176 3.99 -6.51 5.28
N GLU A 177 2.87 -5.90 4.87
CA GLU A 177 1.60 -5.96 5.59
C GLU A 177 1.09 -7.38 5.80
N VAL A 178 1.46 -8.35 4.96
CA VAL A 178 1.14 -9.78 5.16
C VAL A 178 1.74 -10.34 6.46
N ALA A 179 2.83 -9.74 6.93
CA ALA A 179 3.48 -10.05 8.20
C ALA A 179 2.92 -9.22 9.37
N ARG A 180 2.01 -8.28 9.12
CA ARG A 180 1.46 -7.32 10.10
C ARG A 180 -0.07 -7.34 10.16
N ALA A 181 -0.72 -8.38 9.63
CA ALA A 181 -2.15 -8.65 9.84
C ALA A 181 -3.05 -7.44 9.48
N PHE A 182 -2.92 -6.94 8.24
CA PHE A 182 -3.52 -5.70 7.74
C PHE A 182 -4.93 -5.37 8.24
N TYR A 183 -5.88 -6.31 8.10
CA TYR A 183 -7.30 -6.06 8.42
C TYR A 183 -7.65 -6.18 9.91
N TYR A 184 -6.84 -6.91 10.70
CA TYR A 184 -7.24 -7.33 12.03
C TYR A 184 -6.20 -6.99 13.12
N ASP A 185 -5.03 -6.46 12.77
CA ASP A 185 -4.08 -5.92 13.75
C ASP A 185 -4.45 -4.50 14.16
N ARG A 186 -5.51 -4.40 14.97
CA ARG A 186 -5.83 -3.16 15.70
C ARG A 186 -5.40 -3.25 17.15
N GLY A 187 -4.40 -4.08 17.50
CA GLY A 187 -3.99 -4.30 18.88
C GLY A 187 -5.13 -4.76 19.82
N PHE A 188 -6.27 -5.27 19.35
CA PHE A 188 -7.34 -5.65 20.27
C PHE A 188 -7.05 -7.01 20.91
N PRO A 189 -7.28 -7.19 22.23
CA PRO A 189 -7.23 -8.52 22.83
C PRO A 189 -8.18 -9.47 22.10
N GLY A 190 -7.75 -10.71 21.91
CA GLY A 190 -8.57 -11.74 21.27
C GLY A 190 -8.33 -11.90 19.78
N PHE A 191 -7.67 -11.00 19.04
CA PHE A 191 -7.42 -11.28 17.61
C PHE A 191 -6.57 -12.54 17.35
N SER A 192 -5.87 -13.07 18.35
CA SER A 192 -5.25 -14.40 18.27
C SER A 192 -6.26 -15.51 17.99
N ILE A 193 -7.53 -15.37 18.39
CA ILE A 193 -8.59 -16.35 18.09
C ILE A 193 -8.91 -16.42 16.60
N PHE A 194 -8.56 -15.39 15.81
CA PHE A 194 -8.73 -15.44 14.36
C PHE A 194 -7.81 -16.47 13.70
N GLY A 195 -6.75 -16.89 14.40
CA GLY A 195 -5.88 -17.98 13.99
C GLY A 195 -6.24 -19.33 14.60
N GLN A 196 -7.33 -19.43 15.39
CA GLN A 196 -7.80 -20.69 15.95
C GLN A 196 -8.85 -21.32 15.02
N GLY A 197 -8.78 -22.64 14.82
CA GLY A 197 -9.68 -23.39 13.95
C GLY A 197 -11.04 -23.72 14.59
N MET A 198 -11.95 -24.22 13.74
CA MET A 198 -13.35 -24.70 13.90
C MET A 198 -14.27 -24.03 14.93
N VAL A 199 -13.87 -23.86 16.18
CA VAL A 199 -14.73 -23.28 17.23
C VAL A 199 -14.97 -21.80 16.93
N GLY A 200 -16.23 -21.48 16.57
CA GLY A 200 -16.60 -20.12 16.15
C GLY A 200 -16.09 -19.73 14.77
N HIS A 201 -15.66 -20.67 13.92
CA HIS A 201 -15.16 -20.37 12.57
C HIS A 201 -16.15 -19.53 11.77
N VAL A 202 -17.43 -19.94 11.73
CA VAL A 202 -18.49 -19.20 11.03
C VAL A 202 -18.62 -17.76 11.55
N SER A 203 -18.70 -17.57 12.87
CA SER A 203 -18.86 -16.23 13.46
C SER A 203 -17.63 -15.34 13.28
N LEU A 204 -16.43 -15.94 13.30
CA LEU A 204 -15.17 -15.25 13.03
C LEU A 204 -15.01 -14.89 11.55
N MET A 205 -15.47 -15.76 10.65
CA MET A 205 -15.50 -15.49 9.21
C MET A 205 -16.43 -14.31 8.89
N GLU A 206 -17.64 -14.28 9.44
CA GLU A 206 -18.55 -13.14 9.26
C GLU A 206 -17.96 -11.83 9.81
N ARG A 207 -17.23 -11.90 10.93
CA ARG A 207 -16.51 -10.75 11.46
C ARG A 207 -15.35 -10.32 10.55
N ALA A 208 -14.64 -11.26 9.94
CA ALA A 208 -13.56 -10.97 8.99
C ALA A 208 -14.09 -10.30 7.72
N LYS A 209 -15.16 -10.82 7.12
CA LYS A 209 -15.86 -10.21 5.98
C LYS A 209 -16.29 -8.78 6.29
N ARG A 210 -16.86 -8.57 7.48
CA ARG A 210 -17.23 -7.23 7.96
C ARG A 210 -16.03 -6.29 8.05
N TYR A 211 -14.87 -6.74 8.52
CA TYR A 211 -13.68 -5.88 8.57
C TYR A 211 -13.18 -5.45 7.20
N ILE A 212 -13.19 -6.35 6.21
CA ILE A 212 -12.86 -5.98 4.84
C ILE A 212 -13.83 -4.88 4.36
N ARG A 213 -15.13 -5.09 4.53
CA ARG A 213 -16.16 -4.12 4.14
C ARG A 213 -15.97 -2.78 4.84
N GLU A 214 -15.71 -2.77 6.15
CA GLU A 214 -15.45 -1.55 6.93
C GLU A 214 -14.22 -0.80 6.41
N GLU A 215 -13.10 -1.48 6.15
CA GLU A 215 -11.87 -0.82 5.67
C GLU A 215 -12.08 -0.15 4.30
N TYR A 216 -12.71 -0.83 3.34
CA TYR A 216 -13.01 -0.22 2.05
C TYR A 216 -14.07 0.88 2.15
N SER A 217 -15.05 0.71 3.04
CA SER A 217 -16.08 1.72 3.28
C SER A 217 -15.50 3.03 3.84
N LYS A 218 -14.41 3.01 4.63
CA LYS A 218 -13.76 4.25 5.10
C LYS A 218 -13.32 5.14 3.93
N SER A 219 -12.73 4.54 2.90
CA SER A 219 -12.29 5.26 1.71
C SER A 219 -13.47 5.71 0.84
N ALA A 220 -14.52 4.90 0.75
CA ALA A 220 -15.69 5.19 -0.07
C ALA A 220 -16.76 6.07 0.62
N THR A 221 -16.71 6.22 1.95
CA THR A 221 -17.74 6.93 2.73
C THR A 221 -18.03 8.32 2.18
N PRO A 222 -17.03 9.17 1.87
CA PRO A 222 -17.37 10.49 1.41
C PRO A 222 -17.94 10.49 -0.01
N PHE A 223 -17.55 9.53 -0.86
CA PHE A 223 -18.23 9.30 -2.14
C PHE A 223 -19.70 8.91 -1.92
N PHE A 224 -19.99 8.01 -0.99
CA PHE A 224 -21.37 7.63 -0.65
C PHE A 224 -22.18 8.78 -0.03
N SER A 225 -21.54 9.71 0.68
CA SER A 225 -22.21 10.92 1.18
C SER A 225 -22.65 11.85 0.05
N TYR A 226 -21.95 11.81 -1.07
CA TYR A 226 -22.21 12.64 -2.25
C TYR A 226 -23.12 11.94 -3.28
N ALA A 227 -22.90 10.64 -3.53
CA ALA A 227 -23.66 9.83 -4.47
C ALA A 227 -24.27 8.59 -3.78
N PRO A 228 -25.23 8.78 -2.85
CA PRO A 228 -25.79 7.69 -2.04
C PRO A 228 -26.51 6.62 -2.87
N GLN A 229 -27.03 6.96 -4.05
CA GLN A 229 -27.72 6.03 -4.95
C GLN A 229 -26.84 4.85 -5.42
N TYR A 230 -25.52 5.00 -5.42
CA TYR A 230 -24.60 3.92 -5.81
C TYR A 230 -24.15 3.06 -4.63
N LYS A 231 -24.41 3.50 -3.39
CA LYS A 231 -23.88 2.86 -2.19
C LYS A 231 -24.25 1.38 -2.12
N GLU A 232 -25.53 1.06 -2.29
CA GLU A 232 -26.00 -0.33 -2.19
C GLU A 232 -25.42 -1.21 -3.30
N ALA A 233 -25.46 -0.75 -4.56
CA ALA A 233 -24.89 -1.49 -5.68
C ALA A 233 -23.39 -1.77 -5.48
N MET A 234 -22.60 -0.74 -5.13
CA MET A 234 -21.16 -0.89 -4.92
C MET A 234 -20.82 -1.78 -3.72
N LEU A 235 -21.59 -1.70 -2.63
CA LEU A 235 -21.40 -2.59 -1.48
C LEU A 235 -21.78 -4.04 -1.81
N ASN A 236 -22.78 -4.25 -2.67
CA ASN A 236 -23.13 -5.58 -3.16
C ASN A 236 -22.00 -6.16 -4.02
N ASP A 237 -21.41 -5.38 -4.93
CA ASP A 237 -20.26 -5.81 -5.73
C ASP A 237 -19.07 -6.19 -4.83
N LEU A 238 -18.77 -5.35 -3.83
CA LEU A 238 -17.73 -5.65 -2.84
C LEU A 238 -18.02 -6.94 -2.07
N ASN A 239 -19.28 -7.16 -1.67
CA ASN A 239 -19.66 -8.39 -0.98
C ASN A 239 -19.49 -9.61 -1.88
N GLN A 240 -19.83 -9.53 -3.17
CA GLN A 240 -19.59 -10.62 -4.12
C GLN A 240 -18.10 -10.94 -4.24
N ILE A 241 -17.23 -9.92 -4.33
CA ILE A 241 -15.77 -10.11 -4.31
C ILE A 241 -15.35 -10.83 -3.02
N ILE A 242 -15.82 -10.38 -1.85
CA ILE A 242 -15.52 -10.99 -0.55
C ILE A 242 -15.93 -12.46 -0.49
N GLU A 243 -17.16 -12.79 -0.92
CA GLU A 243 -17.68 -14.16 -0.87
C GLU A 243 -16.92 -15.12 -1.80
N ARG A 244 -16.49 -14.66 -2.99
CA ARG A 244 -15.66 -15.48 -3.90
C ARG A 244 -14.40 -16.02 -3.24
N HIS A 245 -13.82 -15.28 -2.30
CA HIS A 245 -12.58 -15.68 -1.60
C HIS A 245 -12.83 -16.39 -0.26
N ALA A 246 -14.02 -16.27 0.35
CA ALA A 246 -14.23 -16.65 1.74
C ALA A 246 -14.20 -18.17 1.99
N HIS A 247 -14.64 -18.97 1.02
CA HIS A 247 -14.86 -20.41 1.19
C HIS A 247 -13.57 -21.26 1.22
N GLN A 248 -12.41 -20.68 0.94
CA GLN A 248 -11.16 -21.42 0.71
C GLN A 248 -10.29 -21.62 1.97
N PHE A 249 -10.71 -21.11 3.15
CA PHE A 249 -9.79 -20.99 4.31
C PHE A 249 -10.32 -21.54 5.64
N TYR A 250 -9.46 -22.28 6.35
CA TYR A 250 -9.79 -22.84 7.68
C TYR A 250 -9.78 -21.84 8.83
N THR A 251 -9.23 -20.63 8.64
CA THR A 251 -9.23 -19.59 9.68
C THR A 251 -9.51 -18.22 9.10
N ALA A 252 -10.19 -17.38 9.88
CA ALA A 252 -10.47 -16.00 9.54
C ALA A 252 -9.20 -15.20 9.25
N ALA A 253 -8.10 -15.45 9.97
CA ALA A 253 -6.84 -14.76 9.74
C ALA A 253 -6.20 -15.14 8.39
N ARG A 254 -6.25 -16.42 7.97
CA ARG A 254 -5.74 -16.82 6.64
C ARG A 254 -6.58 -16.23 5.53
N PHE A 255 -7.90 -16.20 5.69
CA PHE A 255 -8.79 -15.52 4.74
C PHE A 255 -8.43 -14.04 4.58
N LEU A 256 -8.30 -13.30 5.68
CA LEU A 256 -7.96 -11.88 5.64
C LEU A 256 -6.62 -11.60 4.97
N ASP A 257 -5.59 -12.40 5.27
CA ASP A 257 -4.26 -12.23 4.68
C ASP A 257 -4.25 -12.57 3.17
N ASN A 258 -4.94 -13.64 2.74
CA ASN A 258 -5.08 -13.94 1.31
C ASN A 258 -5.89 -12.88 0.58
N PHE A 259 -7.00 -12.42 1.16
CA PHE A 259 -7.81 -11.37 0.55
C PHE A 259 -6.97 -10.10 0.33
N TYR A 260 -6.12 -9.74 1.30
CA TYR A 260 -5.16 -8.63 1.16
C TYR A 260 -4.19 -8.86 -0.02
N LEU A 261 -3.56 -10.03 -0.11
CA LEU A 261 -2.62 -10.35 -1.19
C LEU A 261 -3.30 -10.31 -2.57
N GLN A 262 -4.46 -10.95 -2.71
CA GLN A 262 -5.12 -11.10 -4.02
C GLN A 262 -5.80 -9.82 -4.50
N ASN A 263 -6.35 -8.99 -3.58
CA ASN A 263 -7.12 -7.81 -3.98
C ASN A 263 -6.38 -6.49 -3.74
N ARG A 264 -5.66 -6.34 -2.63
CA ARG A 264 -5.00 -5.07 -2.28
C ARG A 264 -3.59 -4.99 -2.85
N VAL A 265 -2.81 -6.07 -2.76
CA VAL A 265 -1.43 -6.05 -3.29
C VAL A 265 -1.44 -5.96 -4.82
N VAL A 266 -2.22 -6.81 -5.49
CA VAL A 266 -2.27 -6.87 -6.96
C VAL A 266 -2.75 -5.56 -7.58
N ARG A 267 -3.76 -4.88 -7.00
CA ARG A 267 -4.34 -3.68 -7.62
C ARG A 267 -3.84 -2.37 -7.05
N PHE A 268 -3.76 -2.22 -5.74
CA PHE A 268 -3.38 -0.93 -5.18
C PHE A 268 -1.86 -0.81 -5.03
N VAL A 269 -1.24 -1.81 -4.41
CA VAL A 269 0.20 -1.75 -4.11
C VAL A 269 1.00 -1.85 -5.41
N ALA A 270 0.66 -2.77 -6.31
CA ALA A 270 1.37 -2.93 -7.58
C ALA A 270 1.28 -1.68 -8.45
N CYS A 271 0.10 -1.08 -8.64
CA CYS A 271 -0.05 0.15 -9.43
C CYS A 271 0.79 1.30 -8.86
N GLY A 272 0.82 1.46 -7.53
CA GLY A 272 1.69 2.45 -6.89
C GLY A 272 3.18 2.19 -7.13
N GLN A 273 3.59 0.92 -7.24
CA GLN A 273 4.97 0.57 -7.53
C GLN A 273 5.33 0.63 -9.02
N GLN A 274 4.38 0.43 -9.93
CA GLN A 274 4.62 0.52 -11.39
C GLN A 274 5.05 1.93 -11.82
N MET A 275 4.60 2.96 -11.11
CA MET A 275 5.07 4.34 -11.36
C MET A 275 6.59 4.51 -11.24
N LEU A 276 7.26 3.59 -10.54
CA LEU A 276 8.71 3.62 -10.35
C LEU A 276 9.48 2.87 -11.44
N ASP A 277 8.80 2.16 -12.35
CA ASP A 277 9.45 1.31 -13.37
C ASP A 277 10.25 2.13 -14.41
N SER A 278 9.86 3.37 -14.66
CA SER A 278 10.63 4.28 -15.51
C SER A 278 11.94 4.76 -14.87
N HIS A 279 12.12 4.55 -13.55
CA HIS A 279 13.23 5.09 -12.78
C HIS A 279 14.11 4.02 -12.15
N TYR A 280 13.57 2.87 -11.76
CA TYR A 280 14.29 1.88 -10.96
C TYR A 280 14.06 0.46 -11.44
N LEU A 281 15.10 -0.36 -11.31
CA LEU A 281 14.90 -1.80 -11.15
C LEU A 281 14.37 -2.03 -9.74
N ARG A 282 13.28 -2.77 -9.56
CA ARG A 282 12.66 -2.94 -8.24
C ARG A 282 12.85 -4.34 -7.70
N SER A 283 13.06 -4.43 -6.40
CA SER A 283 13.04 -5.70 -5.68
C SER A 283 12.24 -5.57 -4.39
N HIS A 284 11.40 -6.55 -4.11
CA HIS A 284 10.48 -6.55 -2.98
C HIS A 284 10.71 -7.82 -2.15
N PRO A 285 11.63 -7.82 -1.18
CA PRO A 285 11.97 -9.04 -0.44
C PRO A 285 10.78 -9.71 0.26
N PHE A 286 9.74 -8.96 0.64
CA PHE A 286 8.51 -9.53 1.22
C PHE A 286 7.62 -10.27 0.21
N LEU A 287 7.81 -10.03 -1.08
CA LEU A 287 7.11 -10.71 -2.17
C LEU A 287 7.97 -11.78 -2.86
N ASN A 288 9.21 -11.99 -2.40
CA ASN A 288 9.96 -13.19 -2.77
C ASN A 288 9.14 -14.42 -2.39
N LYS A 289 9.07 -15.42 -3.27
CA LYS A 289 8.19 -16.59 -3.13
C LYS A 289 8.35 -17.28 -1.77
N ASP A 290 9.58 -17.56 -1.37
CA ASP A 290 9.86 -18.32 -0.16
C ASP A 290 9.68 -17.45 1.09
N ALA A 291 10.14 -16.19 1.06
CA ALA A 291 9.90 -15.25 2.16
C ALA A 291 8.40 -15.02 2.38
N LEU A 292 7.64 -14.78 1.31
CA LEU A 292 6.19 -14.61 1.36
C LEU A 292 5.52 -15.84 1.94
N TYR A 293 5.85 -17.03 1.42
CA TYR A 293 5.31 -18.30 1.91
C TYR A 293 5.59 -18.46 3.41
N GLN A 294 6.84 -18.31 3.84
CA GLN A 294 7.21 -18.54 5.23
C GLN A 294 6.57 -17.51 6.18
N ILE A 295 6.59 -16.22 5.82
CA ILE A 295 6.00 -15.14 6.62
C ILE A 295 4.48 -15.28 6.70
N ALA A 296 3.84 -15.60 5.57
CA ALA A 296 2.41 -15.67 5.50
C ALA A 296 1.82 -16.82 6.32
N HIS A 297 2.57 -17.91 6.50
CA HIS A 297 2.20 -19.06 7.34
C HIS A 297 2.66 -18.94 8.81
N LEU A 298 3.19 -17.77 9.21
CA LEU A 298 3.48 -17.53 10.62
C LEU A 298 2.21 -17.57 11.48
N PRO A 299 2.26 -18.18 12.67
CA PRO A 299 1.19 -18.09 13.65
C PRO A 299 0.77 -16.63 13.89
N VAL A 300 -0.54 -16.38 13.98
CA VAL A 300 -1.13 -15.04 14.13
C VAL A 300 -0.46 -14.21 15.23
N ARG A 301 -0.03 -14.84 16.33
CA ARG A 301 0.68 -14.19 17.44
C ARG A 301 1.98 -13.46 17.04
N TYR A 302 2.60 -13.81 15.92
CA TYR A 302 3.77 -13.13 15.38
C TYR A 302 3.39 -11.97 14.45
N LYS A 303 2.20 -12.00 13.84
CA LYS A 303 1.74 -10.92 12.97
C LYS A 303 1.19 -9.74 13.78
N LEU A 304 0.43 -10.05 14.83
CA LEU A 304 -0.17 -9.06 15.70
C LEU A 304 0.87 -8.15 16.37
N ALA A 305 0.51 -6.88 16.48
CA ALA A 305 1.32 -5.81 17.02
C ALA A 305 2.74 -5.78 16.41
N SER A 306 2.82 -6.13 15.11
CA SER A 306 4.06 -6.23 14.31
C SER A 306 5.18 -7.02 15.01
N ARG A 307 4.82 -8.09 15.75
CA ARG A 307 5.77 -8.81 16.62
C ARG A 307 6.90 -9.48 15.83
N PHE A 308 6.63 -9.99 14.63
CA PHE A 308 7.63 -10.57 13.72
C PHE A 308 8.70 -9.54 13.42
N HIS A 309 8.30 -8.40 12.85
CA HIS A 309 9.19 -7.29 12.52
C HIS A 309 10.04 -6.85 13.71
N ARG A 310 9.42 -6.56 14.86
CA ARG A 310 10.17 -6.10 16.05
C ARG A 310 11.18 -7.14 16.54
N LYS A 311 10.78 -8.42 16.60
CA LYS A 311 11.67 -9.50 17.04
C LYS A 311 12.79 -9.76 16.03
N ALA A 312 12.48 -9.72 14.73
CA ALA A 312 13.44 -9.91 13.65
C ALA A 312 14.49 -8.78 13.63
N ILE A 313 14.05 -7.52 13.68
CA ILE A 313 14.94 -6.35 13.76
C ILE A 313 15.84 -6.44 14.99
N GLN A 314 15.28 -6.76 16.18
CA GLN A 314 16.07 -6.93 17.41
C GLN A 314 17.12 -8.05 17.29
N LYS A 315 16.79 -9.16 16.62
CA LYS A 315 17.69 -10.30 16.43
C LYS A 315 18.79 -10.00 15.40
N LEU A 316 18.46 -9.31 14.30
CA LEU A 316 19.39 -9.00 13.21
C LEU A 316 20.28 -7.79 13.52
N SER A 317 19.71 -6.75 14.14
CA SER A 317 20.43 -5.51 14.44
C SER A 317 19.87 -4.83 15.70
N PRO A 318 20.40 -5.17 16.90
CA PRO A 318 20.04 -4.50 18.15
C PRO A 318 20.22 -2.98 18.09
N LYS A 319 21.21 -2.51 17.33
CA LYS A 319 21.50 -1.07 17.14
C LYS A 319 20.34 -0.36 16.44
N LEU A 320 19.80 -0.93 15.36
CA LEU A 320 18.65 -0.37 14.64
C LEU A 320 17.33 -0.56 15.41
N ALA A 321 17.23 -1.60 16.24
CA ALA A 321 16.10 -1.78 17.14
C ALA A 321 16.01 -0.69 18.22
N ASN A 322 17.15 -0.09 18.60
CA ASN A 322 17.21 0.99 19.57
C ASN A 322 16.82 2.37 19.01
N VAL A 323 16.70 2.51 17.69
CA VAL A 323 16.17 3.74 17.08
C VAL A 323 14.67 3.82 17.33
N ARG A 324 14.17 5.01 17.67
CA ARG A 324 12.75 5.26 17.92
C ARG A 324 11.87 4.84 16.74
N TRP A 325 10.64 4.42 17.03
CA TRP A 325 9.64 4.06 16.03
C TRP A 325 8.64 5.19 15.82
N ASP A 326 8.28 5.47 14.56
CA ASP A 326 7.38 6.57 14.19
C ASP A 326 6.03 6.53 14.91
N LYS A 327 5.51 5.33 15.18
CA LYS A 327 4.24 5.17 15.89
C LYS A 327 4.37 5.43 17.38
N THR A 328 5.34 4.83 18.06
CA THR A 328 5.38 4.87 19.53
C THR A 328 6.30 5.96 20.08
N ASP A 329 7.12 6.59 19.24
CA ASP A 329 8.25 7.46 19.62
C ASP A 329 9.18 6.81 20.67
N GLN A 330 9.19 5.47 20.71
CA GLN A 330 10.01 4.66 21.60
C GLN A 330 10.86 3.68 20.79
N PRO A 331 12.05 3.30 21.30
CA PRO A 331 12.81 2.18 20.76
C PRO A 331 12.00 0.88 20.68
N LEU A 332 12.23 0.07 19.64
CA LEU A 332 11.55 -1.22 19.47
C LEU A 332 11.91 -2.21 20.59
N SER A 333 13.09 -2.05 21.18
CA SER A 333 13.62 -2.83 22.29
C SER A 333 12.82 -2.66 23.60
N ARG A 334 12.12 -1.53 23.80
CA ARG A 334 11.30 -1.27 24.99
C ARG A 334 9.92 -1.96 24.95
N GLY A 335 9.56 -2.61 23.85
CA GLY A 335 8.24 -3.18 23.66
C GLY A 335 7.18 -2.12 23.31
N LEU A 336 5.91 -2.51 23.38
CA LEU A 336 4.79 -1.63 23.03
C LEU A 336 4.13 -1.06 24.28
N PRO A 337 3.86 0.27 24.33
CA PRO A 337 3.02 0.86 25.35
C PRO A 337 1.64 0.20 25.39
N LEU A 338 0.97 0.24 26.56
CA LEU A 338 -0.37 -0.34 26.73
C LEU A 338 -1.39 0.23 25.72
N SER A 339 -1.31 1.52 25.44
CA SER A 339 -2.16 2.23 24.46
C SER A 339 -1.99 1.74 23.02
N TYR A 340 -0.79 1.33 22.65
CA TYR A 340 -0.51 0.72 21.35
C TYR A 340 -0.86 -0.77 21.33
N ARG A 341 -0.69 -1.43 22.47
CA ARG A 341 -0.99 -2.84 22.61
C ARG A 341 -2.49 -3.10 22.65
N TYR A 342 -3.32 -2.19 23.17
CA TYR A 342 -4.77 -2.33 23.37
C TYR A 342 -5.54 -1.02 23.11
N PRO A 343 -5.57 -0.53 21.86
CA PRO A 343 -6.04 0.82 21.57
C PRO A 343 -7.54 1.02 21.76
N ALA A 344 -8.36 -0.01 21.53
CA ALA A 344 -9.79 0.09 21.79
C ALA A 344 -10.10 0.10 23.30
N LEU A 345 -9.24 -0.53 24.13
CA LEU A 345 -9.38 -0.43 25.59
C LEU A 345 -9.03 0.98 26.06
N THR A 346 -7.94 1.55 25.54
CA THR A 346 -7.54 2.92 25.92
C THR A 346 -8.49 3.99 25.39
N SER A 347 -9.05 3.81 24.19
CA SER A 347 -10.12 4.67 23.67
C SER A 347 -11.36 4.63 24.56
N ARG A 348 -11.78 3.43 25.05
CA ARG A 348 -12.86 3.31 26.05
C ARG A 348 -12.55 3.98 27.38
N LEU A 349 -11.27 4.13 27.71
CA LEU A 349 -10.78 4.83 28.90
C LEU A 349 -10.50 6.33 28.63
N GLY A 350 -10.85 6.86 27.45
CA GLY A 350 -10.67 8.27 27.09
C GLY A 350 -9.24 8.68 26.76
N ILE A 351 -8.32 7.73 26.56
CA ILE A 351 -6.92 8.00 26.20
C ILE A 351 -6.76 7.84 24.69
N GLU A 352 -6.78 8.95 23.96
CA GLU A 352 -6.58 9.01 22.50
C GLU A 352 -5.19 9.51 22.13
N ASN A 353 -4.23 8.58 22.01
CA ASN A 353 -2.88 8.87 21.50
C ASN A 353 -2.62 8.15 20.16
N TRP A 354 -3.65 8.05 19.31
CA TRP A 354 -3.58 7.29 18.06
C TRP A 354 -3.33 8.19 16.86
N GLY A 355 -2.13 8.06 16.26
CA GLY A 355 -1.78 8.76 15.02
C GLY A 355 -0.33 9.25 15.03
N LYS A 356 0.20 9.57 13.85
CA LYS A 356 1.48 10.27 13.75
C LYS A 356 1.25 11.74 14.12
N ASN A 357 2.00 12.29 15.08
CA ASN A 357 1.98 13.72 15.42
C ASN A 357 2.74 14.60 14.41
N SER A 358 3.02 14.09 13.21
CA SER A 358 3.79 14.81 12.18
C SER A 358 2.88 15.57 11.22
N THR A 359 3.34 16.74 10.75
CA THR A 359 2.74 17.45 9.63
C THR A 359 2.53 16.48 8.46
N PRO A 360 1.32 16.40 7.88
CA PRO A 360 1.07 15.51 6.75
C PRO A 360 1.98 15.88 5.59
N MET A 361 2.50 14.86 4.88
CA MET A 361 3.35 15.05 3.70
C MET A 361 2.62 15.84 2.59
N TYR A 362 1.30 15.81 2.61
CA TYR A 362 0.42 16.48 1.67
C TYR A 362 -0.52 17.45 2.40
N ASN A 363 -0.55 18.70 1.95
CA ASN A 363 -1.56 19.67 2.35
C ASN A 363 -2.65 19.77 1.28
N TYR A 364 -3.81 19.16 1.56
CA TYR A 364 -4.90 19.05 0.60
C TYR A 364 -5.74 20.32 0.47
N ASN A 365 -5.70 21.19 1.48
CA ASN A 365 -6.31 22.51 1.37
C ASN A 365 -5.59 23.33 0.30
N GLU A 366 -4.28 23.14 0.14
CA GLU A 366 -3.55 23.76 -0.98
C GLU A 366 -3.97 23.13 -2.32
N LEU A 367 -4.05 21.80 -2.44
CA LEU A 367 -4.51 21.15 -3.67
C LEU A 367 -5.92 21.63 -4.08
N ALA A 368 -6.84 21.75 -3.13
CA ALA A 368 -8.20 22.24 -3.39
C ALA A 368 -8.22 23.68 -3.95
N LYS A 369 -7.30 24.55 -3.50
CA LYS A 369 -7.17 25.92 -4.04
C LYS A 369 -6.70 25.95 -5.49
N HIS A 370 -5.91 24.96 -5.91
CA HIS A 370 -5.36 24.88 -7.26
C HIS A 370 -6.28 24.16 -8.27
N LEU A 371 -7.29 23.42 -7.81
CA LEU A 371 -8.25 22.75 -8.67
C LEU A 371 -9.53 23.57 -8.81
N SER A 372 -9.77 24.13 -10.00
CA SER A 372 -11.02 24.85 -10.28
C SER A 372 -12.23 23.91 -10.20
N ARG A 373 -13.42 24.45 -9.87
CA ARG A 373 -14.69 23.69 -9.91
C ARG A 373 -14.90 23.01 -11.27
N GLY A 374 -14.63 23.73 -12.36
CA GLY A 374 -14.75 23.18 -13.73
C GLY A 374 -13.78 22.03 -14.00
N THR A 375 -12.57 22.07 -13.42
CA THR A 375 -11.60 20.98 -13.49
C THR A 375 -12.12 19.73 -12.78
N ILE A 376 -12.58 19.89 -11.53
CA ILE A 376 -13.12 18.79 -10.73
C ILE A 376 -14.35 18.19 -11.43
N GLU A 377 -15.25 19.04 -11.93
CA GLU A 377 -16.44 18.61 -12.66
C GLU A 377 -16.10 17.79 -13.90
N ARG A 378 -15.15 18.26 -14.72
CA ARG A 378 -14.69 17.55 -15.92
C ARG A 378 -14.11 16.18 -15.55
N SER A 379 -13.22 16.13 -14.56
CA SER A 379 -12.61 14.87 -14.11
C SER A 379 -13.67 13.90 -13.59
N LEU A 380 -14.67 14.38 -12.83
CA LEU A 380 -15.77 13.55 -12.36
C LEU A 380 -16.66 13.05 -13.51
N ARG A 381 -16.91 13.85 -14.55
CA ARG A 381 -17.62 13.38 -15.75
C ARG A 381 -16.83 12.30 -16.48
N GLN A 382 -15.52 12.49 -16.67
CA GLN A 382 -14.66 11.51 -17.32
C GLN A 382 -14.60 10.19 -16.54
N MET A 383 -14.59 10.25 -15.21
CA MET A 383 -14.66 9.07 -14.35
C MET A 383 -16.09 8.47 -14.25
N ASN A 384 -17.07 8.98 -15.01
CA ASN A 384 -18.49 8.62 -14.90
C ASN A 384 -19.04 8.72 -13.46
N CYS A 385 -18.56 9.69 -12.70
CA CYS A 385 -18.87 9.93 -11.29
C CYS A 385 -19.64 11.24 -11.05
N LEU A 386 -19.87 12.07 -12.08
CA LEU A 386 -20.66 13.29 -11.93
C LEU A 386 -22.15 13.01 -12.13
N ASN A 387 -22.92 13.15 -11.05
CA ASN A 387 -24.37 13.17 -11.08
C ASN A 387 -24.84 14.55 -10.66
N ASN A 388 -25.69 15.20 -11.47
CA ASN A 388 -26.46 16.43 -11.20
C ASN A 388 -26.19 17.08 -9.83
N ILE A 389 -24.99 17.65 -9.63
CA ILE A 389 -24.62 18.36 -8.40
C ILE A 389 -25.28 19.73 -8.48
N ASN A 390 -26.51 19.81 -7.99
CA ASN A 390 -27.35 20.97 -8.21
C ASN A 390 -27.23 22.01 -7.09
N ASP A 391 -26.60 21.67 -5.96
CA ASP A 391 -26.49 22.53 -4.78
C ASP A 391 -25.03 22.75 -4.33
N ASP A 392 -24.78 23.92 -3.74
CA ASP A 392 -23.44 24.33 -3.30
C ASP A 392 -22.92 23.54 -2.08
N GLN A 393 -23.82 22.99 -1.25
CA GLN A 393 -23.43 22.20 -0.09
C GLN A 393 -22.81 20.86 -0.52
N SER A 394 -23.41 20.20 -1.52
CA SER A 394 -22.84 19.01 -2.15
C SER A 394 -21.49 19.30 -2.81
N TRP A 395 -21.33 20.46 -3.46
CA TRP A 395 -20.04 20.89 -4.00
C TRP A 395 -18.96 21.11 -2.95
N GLN A 396 -19.31 21.72 -1.82
CA GLN A 396 -18.38 21.91 -0.71
C GLN A 396 -17.87 20.56 -0.17
N ARG A 397 -18.75 19.53 -0.08
CA ARG A 397 -18.35 18.18 0.32
C ARG A 397 -17.38 17.54 -0.68
N VAL A 398 -17.63 17.71 -1.98
CA VAL A 398 -16.73 17.22 -3.05
C VAL A 398 -15.35 17.87 -2.96
N GLN A 399 -15.30 19.20 -2.74
CA GLN A 399 -14.04 19.94 -2.59
C GLN A 399 -13.28 19.60 -1.31
N GLN A 400 -13.96 19.04 -0.29
CA GLN A 400 -13.34 18.56 0.94
C GLN A 400 -13.00 17.05 0.87
N HIS A 401 -13.40 16.35 -0.19
CA HIS A 401 -13.16 14.92 -0.33
C HIS A 401 -11.79 14.62 -0.93
N LEU A 402 -10.89 14.13 -0.07
CA LEU A 402 -9.49 13.89 -0.40
C LEU A 402 -9.26 12.95 -1.61
N PRO A 403 -9.75 11.70 -1.62
CA PRO A 403 -9.65 10.83 -2.80
C PRO A 403 -10.14 11.50 -4.09
N THR A 404 -11.27 12.21 -4.04
CA THR A 404 -11.81 12.94 -5.20
C THR A 404 -10.82 13.99 -5.69
N LEU A 405 -10.22 14.81 -4.82
CA LEU A 405 -9.24 15.81 -5.26
C LEU A 405 -8.00 15.16 -5.87
N GLY A 406 -7.47 14.10 -5.24
CA GLY A 406 -6.29 13.39 -5.71
C GLY A 406 -6.47 12.77 -7.09
N PHE A 407 -7.63 12.14 -7.34
CA PHE A 407 -7.97 11.61 -8.66
C PHE A 407 -8.32 12.71 -9.65
N SER A 408 -9.03 13.75 -9.22
CA SER A 408 -9.41 14.86 -10.11
C SER A 408 -8.20 15.63 -10.61
N ALA A 409 -7.16 15.79 -9.78
CA ALA A 409 -5.88 16.36 -10.17
C ALA A 409 -5.27 15.57 -11.32
N VAL A 410 -5.06 14.27 -11.11
CA VAL A 410 -4.49 13.35 -12.10
C VAL A 410 -5.31 13.34 -13.39
N TRP A 411 -6.64 13.26 -13.27
CA TRP A 411 -7.54 13.21 -14.42
C TRP A 411 -7.68 14.54 -15.16
N SER A 412 -7.36 15.67 -14.52
CA SER A 412 -7.38 16.97 -15.20
C SER A 412 -6.35 17.10 -16.32
N GLN A 413 -5.31 16.27 -16.26
CA GLN A 413 -4.16 16.28 -17.16
C GLN A 413 -4.19 15.12 -18.17
N THR A 414 -5.09 14.12 -18.00
CA THR A 414 -5.26 13.06 -19.01
C THR A 414 -5.96 13.60 -20.25
N LYS A 415 -5.36 13.38 -21.41
CA LYS A 415 -5.97 13.71 -22.70
C LYS A 415 -7.21 12.82 -22.91
N PRO A 416 -8.35 13.37 -23.36
CA PRO A 416 -9.49 12.56 -23.79
C PRO A 416 -9.08 11.61 -24.93
N LEU A 417 -9.47 10.34 -24.85
CA LEU A 417 -9.15 9.31 -25.86
C LEU A 417 -9.62 9.67 -27.28
N THR A 418 -10.58 10.58 -27.44
CA THR A 418 -10.99 11.08 -28.77
C THR A 418 -9.84 11.70 -29.55
N ALA A 419 -8.73 12.08 -28.91
CA ALA A 419 -7.53 12.56 -29.58
C ALA A 419 -6.60 11.43 -30.12
N ILE A 420 -6.71 10.20 -29.62
CA ILE A 420 -5.81 9.07 -29.98
C ILE A 420 -6.31 8.28 -31.19
N GLN A 421 -7.58 8.48 -31.61
CA GLN A 421 -8.11 7.95 -32.88
C GLN A 421 -7.37 8.44 -34.14
N SER A 422 -6.42 9.37 -34.02
CA SER A 422 -5.58 9.85 -35.13
C SER A 422 -4.28 9.05 -35.35
N ILE A 423 -3.97 8.05 -34.50
CA ILE A 423 -2.70 7.29 -34.60
C ILE A 423 -2.89 5.91 -35.26
N THR A 424 -4.12 5.41 -35.43
CA THR A 424 -4.39 4.19 -36.23
C THR A 424 -4.73 4.52 -37.69
N GLY A 425 -4.07 5.52 -38.25
CA GLY A 425 -4.04 5.77 -39.69
C GLY A 425 -2.86 5.03 -40.33
N ALA A 426 -2.96 3.71 -40.46
CA ALA A 426 -2.17 2.89 -41.38
C ALA A 426 -2.87 1.54 -41.60
#